data_AF-A0A559T4K9-F1
#
_entry.id   AF-A0A559T4K9-F1
#
_cell.length_a   1.000
_cell.length_b   1.000
_cell.length_c   1.000
_cell.angle_alpha   90.00
_cell.angle_beta   90.00
_cell.angle_gamma   90.00
#
_symmetry.space_group_name_H-M   'P 1'
#
loop_
_entity.id
_entity.type
_entity.pdbx_description
1 polymer ?
#
loop_
_entity_poly.entity_id
_entity_poly.type
_entity_poly.pdbx_seq_one_letter_code
_entity_poly.pdbx_strand_id
1 'polypeptide(L)' 'MHKNPVIFTRDILARYQISEKTLWKWRDKDKMPRAFLLPFPAPTIPGVPNRWRQSDVMEWEENNRKV' A
#
# COMPACT_ATOMS: atom_id res chain seq x y z
N MET A 1 24.57 1.27 1.95
CA MET A 1 23.59 0.43 2.66
C MET A 1 22.21 1.05 2.48
N HIS A 2 21.47 0.67 1.43
CA HIS A 2 20.12 1.20 1.23
C HIS A 2 19.20 0.56 2.27
N LYS A 3 18.86 1.31 3.32
CA LYS A 3 17.82 0.89 4.26
C LYS A 3 16.52 0.80 3.45
N ASN A 4 15.82 -0.33 3.52
CA ASN A 4 14.45 -0.49 3.04
C ASN A 4 13.52 -0.40 4.26
N PRO A 5 13.07 0.81 4.64
CA PRO A 5 12.38 1.03 5.90
C PRO A 5 11.05 0.27 5.95
N VAL A 6 10.63 -0.02 7.18
CA VAL A 6 9.31 -0.60 7.43
C VAL A 6 8.32 0.54 7.68
N ILE A 7 7.21 0.50 6.97
CA ILE A 7 6.08 1.42 7.09
C ILE A 7 4.93 0.66 7.75
N PHE A 8 4.26 1.26 8.72
CA PHE A 8 3.13 0.65 9.41
C PHE A 8 1.79 1.05 8.78
N THR A 9 0.72 0.32 9.10
CA THR A 9 -0.64 0.65 8.63
C THR A 9 -0.96 2.13 8.83
N ARG A 10 -0.72 2.69 10.02
CA ARG A 10 -1.04 4.10 10.35
C ARG A 10 -0.34 5.10 9.42
N ASP A 11 0.89 4.81 9.00
CA ASP A 11 1.67 5.70 8.15
C ASP A 11 1.13 5.67 6.72
N ILE A 12 0.66 4.51 6.25
CA ILE A 12 -0.06 4.37 4.97
C ILE A 12 -1.37 5.14 5.00
N LEU A 13 -2.16 4.98 6.07
CA LEU A 13 -3.43 5.70 6.23
C LEU A 13 -3.23 7.22 6.20
N ALA A 14 -2.20 7.71 6.90
CA ALA A 14 -1.83 9.12 6.91
C ALA A 14 -1.31 9.58 5.54
N ARG A 15 -0.51 8.77 4.83
CA ARG A 15 0.05 9.15 3.53
C ARG A 15 -1.03 9.38 2.47
N TYR A 16 -2.04 8.51 2.43
CA TYR A 16 -3.11 8.60 1.44
C TYR A 16 -4.38 9.29 1.94
N GLN A 17 -4.41 9.68 3.23
CA GLN A 17 -5.59 10.30 3.88
C GLN A 17 -6.84 9.41 3.77
N ILE A 18 -6.68 8.11 4.08
CA ILE A 18 -7.75 7.11 3.95
C ILE A 18 -7.98 6.34 5.25
N SER A 19 -9.16 5.71 5.35
CA SER A 19 -9.48 4.75 6.41
C SER A 19 -8.84 3.37 6.17
N GLU A 20 -8.70 2.57 7.22
CA GLU A 20 -8.23 1.19 7.09
C GLU A 20 -9.15 0.34 6.18
N LYS A 21 -10.47 0.54 6.28
CA LYS A 21 -11.45 -0.10 5.38
C LYS A 21 -11.20 0.23 3.92
N THR A 22 -10.82 1.48 3.63
CA THR A 22 -10.46 1.91 2.27
C THR A 22 -9.18 1.23 1.80
N LEU A 23 -8.16 1.13 2.66
CA LEU A 23 -6.92 0.43 2.35
C LEU A 23 -7.17 -1.04 2.00
N TRP A 24 -8.00 -1.75 2.77
CA TRP A 24 -8.36 -3.13 2.45
C TRP A 24 -9.13 -3.26 1.12
N LYS A 25 -9.98 -2.29 0.77
CA LYS A 25 -10.63 -2.25 -0.55
C LYS A 25 -9.62 -2.04 -1.69
N TRP A 26 -8.61 -1.20 -1.49
CA TRP A 26 -7.56 -0.98 -2.48
C TRP A 26 -6.73 -2.24 -2.76
N ARG A 27 -6.62 -3.15 -1.79
CA ARG A 27 -5.95 -4.45 -1.95
C ARG A 27 -6.78 -5.50 -2.68
N ASP A 28 -8.10 -5.31 -2.76
CA ASP A 28 -9.01 -6.25 -3.38
C ASP A 28 -9.13 -5.90 -4.88
N LYS A 29 -8.67 -6.81 -5.75
CA LYS A 29 -8.62 -6.59 -7.20
C LYS A 29 -10.00 -6.28 -7.80
N ASP A 30 -11.08 -6.79 -7.20
CA ASP A 30 -12.44 -6.59 -7.69
C ASP A 30 -13.07 -5.29 -7.15
N LYS A 31 -12.49 -4.71 -6.09
CA LYS A 31 -13.02 -3.51 -5.39
C LYS A 31 -12.12 -2.30 -5.46
N MET A 32 -10.89 -2.44 -5.95
CA MET A 32 -9.95 -1.32 -6.08
C MET A 32 -10.53 -0.26 -7.03
N PRO A 33 -10.20 1.03 -6.83
CA PRO A 33 -10.56 2.08 -7.77
C PRO A 33 -10.11 1.74 -9.19
N ARG A 34 -10.96 2.02 -10.20
CA ARG A 34 -10.64 1.77 -11.62
C ARG A 34 -9.42 2.55 -12.13
N ALA A 35 -9.06 3.62 -11.44
CA ALA A 35 -7.86 4.40 -11.74
C ALA A 35 -6.56 3.66 -11.37
N PHE A 36 -6.64 2.60 -10.56
CA PHE A 36 -5.47 1.80 -10.24
C PHE A 36 -5.27 0.70 -11.28
N LEU A 37 -4.04 0.55 -11.74
CA LEU A 37 -3.62 -0.55 -12.61
C LEU A 37 -3.49 -1.86 -11.83
N LEU A 38 -3.07 -1.78 -10.57
CA LEU A 38 -2.82 -2.95 -9.72
C LEU A 38 -3.35 -2.72 -8.29
N PRO A 39 -3.79 -3.78 -7.60
CA PRO A 39 -4.21 -3.67 -6.21
C PRO A 39 -3.05 -3.24 -5.31
N PHE A 40 -3.38 -2.57 -4.21
CA PHE A 40 -2.39 -2.18 -3.21
C PHE A 40 -1.66 -3.42 -2.64
N PRO A 41 -0.34 -3.34 -2.40
CA PRO A 41 0.45 -4.51 -2.01
C PRO A 41 0.01 -5.13 -0.68
N ALA A 42 0.24 -6.43 -0.56
CA ALA A 42 0.15 -7.12 0.72
C ALA A 42 1.23 -6.62 1.69
N PRO A 43 0.96 -6.62 3.01
CA PRO A 43 2.00 -6.33 3.98
C PRO A 43 3.11 -7.36 3.87
N THR A 44 4.35 -6.90 3.70
CA THR A 44 5.53 -7.75 3.64
C THR A 44 5.71 -8.56 4.93
N ILE A 45 5.29 -8.00 6.08
CA ILE A 45 5.30 -8.67 7.37
C ILE A 45 3.90 -8.56 7.98
N PRO A 46 3.08 -9.63 7.93
CA PRO A 46 1.74 -9.62 8.52
C PRO A 46 1.82 -9.55 10.05
N GLY A 47 0.83 -8.91 10.68
CA GLY A 47 0.74 -8.83 12.15
C GLY A 47 -0.21 -7.75 12.63
N VAL A 48 -0.20 -7.50 13.94
CA VAL A 48 -0.97 -6.41 14.58
C VAL A 48 0.04 -5.42 15.18
N PRO A 49 0.37 -4.30 14.50
CA PRO A 49 -0.10 -3.87 13.17
C PRO A 49 0.65 -4.52 12.01
N ASN A 50 0.03 -4.48 10.82
CA ASN A 50 0.65 -4.88 9.57
C ASN A 50 1.81 -3.94 9.19
N ARG A 51 2.78 -4.50 8.46
CA ARG A 51 4.03 -3.83 8.11
C ARG A 51 4.36 -4.05 6.63
N TRP A 52 4.74 -2.97 5.97
CA TRP A 52 5.15 -2.94 4.56
C TRP A 52 6.59 -2.51 4.44
N ARG A 53 7.30 -3.01 3.43
CA ARG A 53 8.53 -2.37 2.99
C ARG A 53 8.19 -1.12 2.20
N GLN A 54 8.95 -0.06 2.42
CA GLN A 54 8.79 1.18 1.67
C GLN A 54 8.96 0.95 0.16
N SER A 55 9.88 0.06 -0.23
CA SER A 55 10.06 -0.34 -1.63
C SER A 55 8.76 -0.79 -2.29
N ASP A 56 8.00 -1.64 -1.63
CA ASP A 56 6.81 -2.28 -2.20
C ASP A 56 5.71 -1.24 -2.44
N VAL A 57 5.58 -0.28 -1.52
CA VAL A 57 4.64 0.84 -1.65
C VAL A 57 5.07 1.76 -2.79
N MET A 58 6.37 2.10 -2.89
CA MET A 58 6.88 2.96 -3.95
C MET A 58 6.78 2.32 -5.34
N GLU A 59 7.04 1.03 -5.45
CA GLU A 59 6.88 0.29 -6.70
C GLU A 59 5.42 0.28 -7.15
N TRP A 60 4.48 0.07 -6.22
CA TRP A 60 3.05 0.17 -6.51
C TRP A 60 2.67 1.59 -6.97
N GLU A 61 3.18 2.65 -6.33
CA GLU A 61 2.92 4.04 -6.74
C GLU A 61 3.46 4.33 -8.15
N GLU A 62 4.69 3.89 -8.45
CA GLU A 62 5.31 4.09 -9.75
C GLU A 62 4.54 3.36 -10.86
N ASN A 63 4.10 2.12 -10.58
CA ASN A 63 3.28 1.37 -11.52
C ASN A 63 1.94 2.05 -11.78
N ASN A 64 1.30 2.65 -10.77
CA ASN A 64 0.03 3.37 -10.94
C ASN A 64 0.19 4.79 -11.51
N ARG A 65 1.40 5.37 -11.52
CA ARG A 65 1.67 6.71 -12.08
C ARG A 65 1.76 6.70 -13.61
N LYS A 66 2.08 5.56 -14.23
CA LYS A 66 2.32 5.44 -15.69
C LYS A 66 1.05 5.43 -16.54
N VAL A 67 -0.04 6.07 -16.09
CA VAL A 67 -1.32 6.20 -16.81
C VAL A 67 -1.64 7.66 -17.05
#